data_AF-A0A1Y6JS61-F1
#
_entry.id   AF-A0A1Y6JS61-F1
#
_cell.length_a   1.000
_cell.length_b   1.000
_cell.length_c   1.000
_cell.angle_alpha   90.00
_cell.angle_beta   90.00
_cell.angle_gamma   90.00
#
_symmetry.space_group_name_H-M   'P 1'
#
loop_
_entity.id
_entity.type
_entity.pdbx_description
1 polymer ?
#
loop_
_entity_poly.entity_id
_entity_poly.type
_entity_poly.pdbx_seq_one_letter_code
_entity_poly.pdbx_strand_id
1 'polypeptide(L)'
;MVKVTPDPPTNTSTGAPVFDQAVVKRAMACYLPTSRPNNDAQDNSADYMNLEATLLHALDFLRCASATAYELGDELIGSKRDLAFAAMHMAEMAKVMVERSLECVEEV
;
A
#
# COMPACT_ATOMS: atom_id res chain seq x y z
N MET A 1 -49.12 -17.11 -53.74
CA MET A 1 -49.73 -16.31 -52.65
C MET A 1 -48.68 -15.34 -52.13
N VAL A 2 -48.83 -14.04 -52.42
CA VAL A 2 -47.93 -12.98 -51.92
C VAL A 2 -48.56 -12.44 -50.64
N LYS A 3 -48.00 -12.78 -49.49
CA LYS A 3 -48.53 -12.35 -48.18
C LYS A 3 -47.66 -11.21 -47.65
N VAL A 4 -48.14 -10.00 -47.94
CA VAL A 4 -48.13 -8.76 -47.16
C VAL A 4 -47.06 -8.64 -46.07
N THR A 5 -46.13 -7.72 -46.28
CA THR A 5 -45.20 -7.20 -45.28
C THR A 5 -45.95 -6.50 -44.14
N PRO A 6 -45.54 -6.69 -42.88
CA PRO A 6 -45.75 -5.71 -41.84
C PRO A 6 -44.43 -5.01 -41.47
N ASP A 7 -44.40 -3.69 -41.56
CA ASP A 7 -43.52 -2.83 -40.74
C ASP A 7 -44.14 -2.68 -39.32
N PRO A 8 -43.48 -2.01 -38.35
CA PRO A 8 -42.28 -2.32 -37.56
C PRO A 8 -42.64 -2.49 -36.06
N PRO A 9 -41.67 -2.61 -35.13
CA PRO A 9 -41.76 -1.79 -33.93
C PRO A 9 -40.51 -0.93 -33.73
N THR A 10 -40.73 0.32 -33.34
CA THR A 10 -39.73 1.21 -32.77
C THR A 10 -39.46 0.78 -31.34
N ASN A 11 -38.27 0.23 -31.07
CA ASN A 11 -37.79 -0.01 -29.72
C ASN A 11 -36.39 0.57 -29.56
N THR A 12 -36.41 1.80 -29.06
CA THR A 12 -35.38 2.42 -28.27
C THR A 12 -34.86 1.46 -27.18
N SER A 13 -33.53 1.37 -27.11
CA SER A 13 -32.70 0.93 -25.99
C SER A 13 -32.48 -0.57 -25.73
N THR A 14 -31.19 -0.82 -25.48
CA THR A 14 -30.62 -1.85 -24.58
C THR A 14 -30.29 -3.19 -25.20
N GLY A 15 -28.98 -3.52 -25.28
CA GLY A 15 -28.59 -4.93 -25.38
C GLY A 15 -27.19 -5.31 -25.84
N ALA A 16 -26.28 -4.38 -26.16
CA ALA A 16 -24.89 -4.75 -26.44
C ALA A 16 -23.94 -3.77 -25.75
N PRO A 17 -22.92 -4.23 -24.99
CA PRO A 17 -21.89 -3.34 -24.52
C PRO A 17 -21.18 -2.80 -25.75
N VAL A 18 -21.40 -1.53 -26.06
CA VAL A 18 -20.61 -0.81 -27.05
C VAL A 18 -19.18 -0.89 -26.55
N PHE A 19 -18.36 -1.69 -27.21
CA PHE A 19 -16.93 -1.78 -26.93
C PHE A 19 -16.29 -0.54 -27.55
N ASP A 20 -16.62 0.62 -26.98
CA ASP A 20 -16.05 1.89 -27.40
C ASP A 20 -14.57 1.83 -27.03
N GLN A 21 -13.75 1.79 -28.07
CA GLN A 21 -12.31 1.72 -27.93
C GLN A 21 -11.79 2.91 -27.10
N ALA A 22 -12.47 4.05 -27.09
CA ALA A 22 -12.14 5.19 -26.23
C ALA A 22 -12.45 4.89 -24.76
N VAL A 23 -13.61 4.28 -24.45
CA VAL A 23 -13.98 3.86 -23.09
C VAL A 23 -13.05 2.75 -22.60
N VAL A 24 -12.70 1.79 -23.46
CA VAL A 24 -11.78 0.70 -23.13
C VAL A 24 -10.37 1.22 -22.93
N LYS A 25 -9.88 2.14 -23.79
CA LYS A 25 -8.58 2.81 -23.62
C LYS A 25 -8.53 3.66 -22.35
N ARG A 26 -9.63 4.31 -21.99
CA ARG A 26 -9.78 5.04 -20.72
C ARG A 26 -9.79 4.09 -19.53
N ALA A 27 -10.53 2.99 -19.60
CA ALA A 27 -10.61 2.00 -18.54
C ALA A 27 -9.24 1.33 -18.30
N MET A 28 -8.56 0.91 -19.37
CA MET A 28 -7.22 0.30 -19.24
C MET A 28 -6.18 1.29 -18.70
N ALA A 29 -6.29 2.59 -19.01
CA ALA A 29 -5.43 3.62 -18.42
C ALA A 29 -5.69 3.86 -16.92
N CYS A 30 -6.87 3.50 -16.40
CA CYS A 30 -7.19 3.58 -14.97
C CYS A 30 -6.79 2.33 -14.18
N TYR A 31 -6.75 1.15 -14.83
CA TYR A 31 -6.47 -0.12 -14.16
C TYR A 31 -5.04 -0.65 -14.38
N LEU A 32 -4.33 -0.17 -15.41
CA LEU A 32 -2.93 -0.52 -15.61
C LEU A 32 -2.06 0.62 -15.07
N PRO A 33 -1.04 0.33 -14.24
CA PRO A 33 -0.07 1.33 -13.81
C PRO A 33 0.82 1.73 -15.00
N THR A 34 0.31 2.60 -15.88
CA THR A 34 1.09 3.21 -16.94
C THR A 34 1.38 4.64 -16.54
N SER A 35 2.63 4.92 -16.21
CA SER A 35 3.13 6.22 -15.77
C SER A 35 2.58 7.35 -16.65
N ARG A 36 1.90 8.28 -15.97
CA ARG A 36 1.22 9.44 -16.54
C ARG A 36 2.27 10.40 -17.15
N PRO A 37 2.10 10.95 -18.37
CA PRO A 37 3.11 11.85 -18.93
C PRO A 37 2.97 13.27 -18.35
N ASN A 38 3.91 13.59 -17.46
CA ASN A 38 4.65 14.85 -17.19
C ASN A 38 3.96 16.22 -17.32
N ASN A 39 3.98 17.00 -16.22
CA ASN A 39 4.74 18.27 -16.07
C ASN A 39 4.53 18.84 -14.63
N ASP A 40 5.64 18.97 -13.89
CA ASP A 40 5.89 19.85 -12.73
C ASP A 40 4.87 19.91 -11.59
N ALA A 41 4.64 18.77 -10.95
CA ALA A 41 4.51 18.66 -9.49
C ALA A 41 4.83 17.21 -9.15
N GLN A 42 5.90 17.01 -8.39
CA GLN A 42 6.37 15.72 -7.92
C GLN A 42 5.17 14.91 -7.37
N ASP A 43 4.83 13.85 -8.11
CA ASP A 43 3.62 13.05 -7.96
C ASP A 43 3.80 12.14 -6.73
N ASN A 44 3.06 12.45 -5.67
CA ASN A 44 3.04 11.77 -4.35
C ASN A 44 2.50 10.32 -4.40
N SER A 45 2.68 9.62 -5.52
CA SER A 45 2.20 8.26 -5.76
C SER A 45 3.31 7.19 -5.64
N ALA A 46 4.58 7.61 -5.67
CA ALA A 46 5.73 6.84 -5.19
C ALA A 46 5.95 6.97 -3.67
N ASP A 47 5.27 7.92 -3.03
CA ASP A 47 5.43 8.27 -1.61
C ASP A 47 4.76 7.29 -0.64
N TYR A 48 3.95 6.37 -1.17
CA TYR A 48 3.33 5.26 -0.45
C TYR A 48 3.89 3.94 -0.99
N MET A 49 5.22 3.76 -0.99
CA MET A 49 5.78 2.43 -0.77
C MET A 49 5.15 1.93 0.53
N ASN A 50 4.10 1.13 0.36
CA ASN A 50 3.00 0.86 1.30
C ASN A 50 3.35 1.22 2.74
N LEU A 51 2.73 2.24 3.34
CA LEU A 51 2.99 2.65 4.73
C LEU A 51 3.03 1.43 5.65
N GLU A 52 2.07 0.52 5.48
CA GLU A 52 2.02 -0.76 6.19
C GLU A 52 3.29 -1.59 5.97
N ALA A 53 3.75 -1.76 4.73
CA ALA A 53 4.99 -2.47 4.42
C ALA A 53 6.23 -1.77 4.99
N THR A 54 6.27 -0.44 4.97
CA THR A 54 7.36 0.35 5.55
C THR A 54 7.38 0.21 7.09
N LEU A 55 6.21 0.26 7.74
CA LEU A 55 6.10 0.07 9.18
C LEU A 55 6.43 -1.37 9.59
N LEU A 56 5.98 -2.38 8.84
CA LEU A 56 6.39 -3.77 9.02
C LEU A 56 7.90 -3.94 8.92
N HIS A 57 8.52 -3.32 7.90
CA HIS A 57 9.97 -3.35 7.75
C HIS A 57 10.70 -2.65 8.92
N ALA A 58 10.15 -1.54 9.42
CA ALA A 58 10.69 -0.86 10.59
C ALA A 58 10.58 -1.74 11.85
N LEU A 59 9.46 -2.45 12.06
CA LEU A 59 9.29 -3.39 13.18
C LEU A 59 10.30 -4.55 13.10
N ASP A 60 10.52 -5.11 11.91
CA ASP A 60 11.55 -6.13 11.70
C ASP A 60 12.95 -5.59 12.00
N PHE A 61 13.26 -4.37 11.57
CA PHE A 61 14.54 -3.72 11.87
C PHE A 61 14.73 -3.50 13.38
N LEU A 62 13.69 -3.06 14.09
CA LEU A 62 13.72 -2.88 15.55
C LEU A 62 13.88 -4.21 16.30
N ARG A 63 13.27 -5.29 15.80
CA ARG A 63 13.46 -6.64 16.34
C ARG A 63 14.92 -7.10 16.18
N CYS A 64 15.50 -6.89 15.00
CA CYS A 64 16.91 -7.18 14.75
C CYS A 64 17.82 -6.35 15.67
N ALA A 65 17.58 -5.04 15.79
CA ALA A 65 18.34 -4.17 16.68
C ALA A 65 18.28 -4.63 18.15
N SER A 66 17.10 -5.05 18.61
CA SER A 66 16.90 -5.58 19.96
C SER A 66 17.69 -6.88 20.18
N ALA A 67 17.65 -7.81 19.22
CA ALA A 67 18.42 -9.05 19.28
C ALA A 67 19.93 -8.79 19.30
N THR A 68 20.43 -7.90 18.44
CA THR A 68 21.84 -7.49 18.43
C THR A 68 22.25 -6.85 19.75
N ALA A 69 21.43 -5.95 20.32
CA ALA A 69 21.71 -5.34 21.61
C ALA A 69 21.71 -6.36 22.76
N TYR A 70 20.84 -7.37 22.69
CA TYR A 70 20.81 -8.47 23.65
C TYR A 70 22.06 -9.34 23.58
N GLU A 71 22.47 -9.77 22.38
CA GLU A 71 23.72 -10.53 22.18
C GLU A 71 24.94 -9.75 22.70
N LEU A 72 25.01 -8.44 22.41
CA LEU A 72 26.04 -7.57 22.98
C LEU A 72 25.98 -7.51 24.51
N GLY A 73 24.79 -7.44 25.11
CA GLY A 73 24.62 -7.45 26.56
C GLY A 73 25.08 -8.75 27.22
N ASP A 74 24.90 -9.88 26.53
CA ASP A 74 25.35 -11.19 27.00
C ASP A 74 26.88 -11.30 26.99
N GLU A 75 27.54 -10.77 25.94
CA GLU A 75 29.00 -10.79 25.79
C GLU A 75 29.74 -9.74 26.65
N LEU A 76 29.12 -8.58 26.91
CA LEU A 76 29.71 -7.46 27.66
C LEU A 76 29.50 -7.60 29.16
N ILE A 77 30.24 -6.84 29.99
CA ILE A 77 30.15 -6.85 31.46
C ILE A 77 30.14 -5.41 32.00
N GLY A 78 29.54 -5.20 33.17
CA GLY A 78 29.51 -3.91 33.88
C GLY A 78 28.73 -2.86 33.11
N SER A 79 29.17 -1.60 33.16
CA SER A 79 28.45 -0.46 32.56
C SER A 79 28.20 -0.58 31.06
N LYS A 80 29.03 -1.34 30.33
CA LYS A 80 28.82 -1.59 28.89
C LYS A 80 27.65 -2.53 28.64
N ARG A 81 27.46 -3.54 29.50
CA ARG A 81 26.27 -4.40 29.47
C ARG A 81 25.03 -3.59 29.79
N ASP A 82 25.08 -2.74 30.81
CA ASP A 82 23.97 -1.88 31.18
C ASP A 82 23.56 -0.97 30.01
N LEU A 83 24.53 -0.42 29.28
CA LEU A 83 24.29 0.38 28.08
C LEU A 83 23.67 -0.45 26.93
N ALA A 84 24.13 -1.68 26.71
CA ALA A 84 23.58 -2.57 25.68
C ALA A 84 22.12 -2.91 25.98
N PHE A 85 21.78 -3.26 27.22
CA PHE A 85 20.40 -3.50 27.62
C PHE A 85 19.54 -2.24 27.63
N ALA A 86 20.11 -1.07 27.93
CA ALA A 86 19.40 0.19 27.73
C ALA A 86 19.05 0.44 26.25
N ALA A 87 19.97 0.13 25.32
CA ALA A 87 19.71 0.19 23.89
C ALA A 87 18.63 -0.80 23.43
N MET A 88 18.66 -2.04 23.94
CA MET A 88 17.61 -3.03 23.71
C MET A 88 16.25 -2.51 24.17
N HIS A 89 16.19 -1.93 25.38
CA HIS A 89 14.97 -1.36 25.92
C HIS A 89 14.44 -0.21 25.04
N MET A 90 15.32 0.69 24.57
CA MET A 90 14.92 1.76 23.64
C MET A 90 14.34 1.21 22.34
N ALA A 91 14.90 0.14 21.78
CA ALA A 91 14.39 -0.49 20.56
C ALA A 91 13.00 -1.12 20.78
N GLU A 92 12.77 -1.80 21.91
CA GLU A 92 11.44 -2.35 22.23
C GLU A 92 10.41 -1.23 22.48
N MET A 93 10.81 -0.11 23.10
CA MET A 93 9.92 1.04 23.26
C MET A 93 9.59 1.71 21.93
N ALA A 94 10.55 1.81 21.01
CA ALA A 94 10.31 2.30 19.66
C ALA A 94 9.31 1.40 18.92
N LYS A 95 9.41 0.08 19.08
CA LYS A 95 8.48 -0.89 18.49
C LYS A 95 7.05 -0.66 19.01
N VAL A 96 6.87 -0.52 20.32
CA VAL A 96 5.55 -0.22 20.93
C VAL A 96 4.99 1.11 20.41
N MET A 97 5.82 2.14 20.21
CA MET A 97 5.37 3.42 19.64
C MET A 97 4.88 3.26 18.19
N VAL A 98 5.55 2.44 17.40
CA VAL A 98 5.13 2.14 16.02
C VAL A 98 3.81 1.36 16.01
N GLU A 99 3.69 0.31 16.82
CA GLU A 99 2.44 -0.47 16.95
C GLU A 99 1.25 0.42 17.34
N ARG A 100 1.41 1.27 18.35
CA ARG A 100 0.37 2.23 18.77
C ARG A 100 0.05 3.27 17.70
N SER A 101 1.02 3.67 16.87
CA SER A 101 0.76 4.61 15.79
C SER A 101 -0.17 4.01 14.73
N LEU A 102 -0.19 2.68 14.58
CA LEU A 102 -1.08 1.96 13.68
C LEU A 102 -2.49 1.84 14.25
N GLU A 103 -2.64 1.59 15.55
CA GLU A 103 -3.94 1.57 16.25
C GLU A 103 -4.72 2.89 16.01
N CYS A 104 -4.03 4.03 16.05
CA CYS A 104 -4.62 5.34 15.76
C CYS A 104 -5.13 5.51 14.31
N VAL A 105 -4.63 4.72 13.35
CA VAL A 105 -5.02 4.79 11.94
C VAL A 105 -6.20 3.87 11.65
N GLU A 106 -6.39 2.79 12.41
CA GLU A 106 -7.51 1.84 12.23
C GLU A 106 -8.84 2.35 12.80
N GLU A 107 -8.84 3.34 13.69
CA GLU A 107 -10.05 3.91 14.31
C GLU A 107 -10.74 5.03 13.48
N VAL A 108 -10.23 5.36 12.29
CA VAL A 108 -10.77 6.41 11.39
C VAL A 108 -11.40 5.80 10.14
#